data_AF-A0A5S9MIG5-F1
#
_entry.id   AF-A0A5S9MIG5-F1
#
_cell.length_a   1.000
_cell.length_b   1.000
_cell.length_c   1.000
_cell.angle_alpha   90.00
_cell.angle_beta   90.00
_cell.angle_gamma   90.00
#
_symmetry.space_group_name_H-M   'P 1'
#
loop_
_entity.id
_entity.type
_entity.pdbx_description
1 polymer ?
#
loop_
_entity_poly.entity_id
_entity_poly.type
_entity_poly.pdbx_seq_one_letter_code
_entity_poly.pdbx_strand_id
1 'polypeptide(L)'
;MKTMLDRLKSIEERYEKLNEYLSDPEVVNDPTKLREYSKEQSDIQETVEVYRQYRAAYDQLNDAKAMLEEKLDAEMRDMVKEEISELTEETERLEDELKILLIPKDPNDNKNVIVEVRGAAGGEEAALFCRKPLPHVQSLC
;
A
#
# COMPACT_ATOMS: atom_id res chain seq x y z
N MET A 1 -12.66 -6.07 -0.32
CA MET A 1 -11.43 -6.04 -1.16
C MET A 1 -11.69 -5.64 -2.61
N LYS A 2 -12.66 -6.21 -3.35
CA LYS A 2 -12.96 -5.79 -4.74
C LYS A 2 -13.12 -4.27 -4.91
N THR A 3 -13.77 -3.61 -3.96
CA THR A 3 -14.02 -2.16 -3.98
C THR A 3 -12.79 -1.25 -3.97
N MET A 4 -11.63 -1.68 -3.44
CA MET A 4 -10.41 -0.84 -3.40
C MET A 4 -9.63 -0.94 -4.70
N LEU A 5 -9.44 -2.16 -5.21
CA LEU A 5 -8.84 -2.42 -6.51
C LEU A 5 -9.66 -1.82 -7.66
N ASP A 6 -11.00 -1.89 -7.58
CA ASP A 6 -11.89 -1.26 -8.57
C ASP A 6 -11.70 0.27 -8.62
N ARG A 7 -11.45 0.91 -7.47
CA ARG A 7 -11.16 2.35 -7.38
C ARG A 7 -9.79 2.68 -7.98
N LEU A 8 -8.76 1.90 -7.63
CA LEU A 8 -7.41 2.08 -8.19
C LEU A 8 -7.40 1.92 -9.70
N LYS A 9 -8.14 0.94 -10.22
CA LYS A 9 -8.33 0.76 -11.65
C LYS A 9 -9.00 1.97 -12.31
N SER A 10 -10.04 2.53 -11.68
CA SER A 10 -10.67 3.76 -12.19
C SER A 10 -9.71 4.96 -12.19
N ILE A 11 -8.79 5.05 -11.22
CA ILE A 11 -7.77 6.09 -11.16
C ILE A 11 -6.73 5.88 -12.28
N GLU A 12 -6.29 4.64 -12.52
CA GLU A 12 -5.40 4.32 -13.63
C GLU A 12 -6.05 4.64 -14.99
N GLU A 13 -7.30 4.24 -15.22
CA GLU A 13 -8.05 4.59 -16.43
C GLU A 13 -8.19 6.12 -16.62
N ARG A 14 -8.32 6.86 -15.51
CA ARG A 14 -8.35 8.33 -15.54
C ARG A 14 -6.99 8.90 -15.92
N TYR A 15 -5.91 8.36 -15.37
CA TYR A 15 -4.54 8.76 -15.70
C TYR A 15 -4.21 8.53 -17.18
N GLU A 16 -4.61 7.40 -17.73
CA GLU A 16 -4.43 7.11 -19.17
C GLU A 16 -5.21 8.11 -20.04
N LYS A 17 -6.47 8.41 -19.70
CA LYS A 17 -7.25 9.44 -20.40
C LYS A 17 -6.62 10.82 -20.31
N LEU A 18 -6.05 11.19 -19.16
CA LEU A 18 -5.34 12.47 -19.01
C LEU A 18 -4.09 12.51 -19.91
N ASN A 19 -3.35 11.41 -20.04
CA ASN A 19 -2.22 11.32 -20.98
C ASN A 19 -2.67 11.48 -22.44
N GLU A 20 -3.82 10.91 -22.81
CA GLU A 20 -4.41 11.10 -24.14
C GLU A 20 -4.77 12.57 -24.37
N TYR A 21 -5.46 13.22 -23.43
CA TYR A 21 -5.80 14.64 -23.53
C TYR A 21 -4.56 15.54 -23.59
N LEU A 22 -3.52 15.25 -22.79
CA LEU A 22 -2.26 15.99 -22.82
C LEU A 22 -1.47 15.79 -24.12
N SER A 23 -1.82 14.78 -24.91
CA SER A 23 -1.27 14.54 -26.25
C SER A 23 -2.13 15.15 -27.36
N ASP A 24 -3.33 15.64 -27.05
CA ASP A 24 -4.25 16.24 -28.02
C ASP A 24 -3.85 17.69 -28.36
N PRO A 25 -3.62 18.02 -29.64
CA PRO A 25 -3.33 19.39 -30.07
C PRO A 25 -4.37 20.43 -29.61
N GLU A 26 -5.66 20.08 -29.49
CA GLU A 26 -6.69 21.01 -29.04
C GLU A 26 -6.53 21.41 -27.57
N VAL A 27 -6.01 20.51 -26.74
CA VAL A 27 -5.75 20.74 -25.32
C VAL A 27 -4.40 21.43 -25.12
N VAL A 28 -3.37 21.02 -25.88
CA VAL A 28 -2.03 21.62 -25.81
C VAL A 28 -2.05 23.09 -26.21
N ASN A 29 -2.94 23.48 -27.13
CA ASN A 29 -3.12 24.87 -27.54
C ASN A 29 -3.99 25.70 -26.58
N ASP A 30 -4.59 25.10 -25.55
CA ASP A 30 -5.37 25.78 -24.50
C ASP A 30 -4.60 25.76 -23.16
N PRO A 31 -3.91 26.85 -22.78
CA PRO A 31 -3.09 26.91 -21.57
C PRO A 31 -3.87 26.62 -20.28
N THR A 32 -5.18 26.88 -20.26
CA THR A 32 -6.02 26.63 -19.08
C THR A 32 -6.24 25.13 -18.90
N LYS A 33 -6.71 24.45 -19.94
CA LYS A 33 -6.95 23.00 -19.92
C LYS A 33 -5.67 22.22 -19.71
N LEU A 34 -4.57 22.64 -20.36
CA LEU A 34 -3.26 22.02 -20.18
C LEU A 34 -2.85 22.04 -18.72
N ARG A 35 -2.97 23.19 -18.05
CA ARG A 35 -2.61 23.33 -16.64
C ARG A 35 -3.51 22.49 -15.72
N GLU A 36 -4.81 22.44 -15.99
CA GLU A 36 -5.76 21.64 -15.22
C GLU A 36 -5.44 20.14 -15.33
N TYR A 37 -5.29 19.62 -16.54
CA TYR A 37 -5.00 18.20 -16.75
C TYR A 37 -3.61 17.80 -16.30
N SER A 38 -2.59 18.64 -16.49
CA SER A 38 -1.24 18.36 -15.95
C SER A 38 -1.24 18.31 -14.43
N LYS A 39 -2.04 19.17 -13.77
CA LYS A 39 -2.17 19.14 -12.31
C LYS A 39 -2.88 17.86 -11.86
N GLU A 40 -4.01 17.53 -12.49
CA GLU A 40 -4.76 16.32 -12.15
C GLU A 40 -3.93 15.05 -12.39
N GLN A 41 -3.19 14.98 -13.49
CA GLN A 41 -2.26 13.90 -13.80
C GLN A 41 -1.20 13.76 -12.70
N SER A 42 -0.58 14.86 -12.31
CA SER A 42 0.46 14.88 -11.25
C SER A 42 -0.12 14.44 -9.90
N ASP A 43 -1.34 14.85 -9.57
CA ASP A 43 -2.01 14.53 -8.30
C ASP A 43 -2.29 13.01 -8.17
N ILE A 44 -2.57 12.32 -9.28
CA ILE A 44 -2.86 10.86 -9.27
C ILE A 44 -1.68 9.99 -9.71
N GLN A 45 -0.61 10.58 -10.25
CA GLN A 45 0.57 9.87 -10.78
C GLN A 45 1.18 8.95 -9.73
N GLU A 46 1.42 9.46 -8.52
CA GLU A 46 2.01 8.70 -7.41
C GLU A 46 1.15 7.47 -7.06
N THR A 47 -0.17 7.63 -7.00
CA THR A 47 -1.10 6.52 -6.72
C THR A 47 -1.06 5.45 -7.82
N VAL A 48 -0.98 5.87 -9.08
CA VAL A 48 -0.89 4.94 -10.22
C VAL A 48 0.45 4.23 -10.26
N GLU A 49 1.55 4.91 -9.95
CA GLU A 49 2.89 4.32 -9.89
C GLU A 49 2.98 3.24 -8.82
N VAL A 50 2.53 3.51 -7.60
CA VAL A 50 2.49 2.52 -6.52
C VAL A 50 1.55 1.36 -6.88
N TYR A 51 0.41 1.65 -7.54
CA TYR A 51 -0.52 0.59 -7.95
C TYR A 51 0.09 -0.34 -8.99
N ARG A 52 0.85 0.20 -9.95
CA ARG A 52 1.58 -0.59 -10.95
C ARG A 52 2.67 -1.44 -10.32
N GLN A 53 3.38 -0.92 -9.33
CA GLN A 53 4.37 -1.67 -8.56
C GLN A 53 3.71 -2.82 -7.79
N TYR A 54 2.61 -2.55 -7.09
CA TYR A 54 1.83 -3.58 -6.40
C TYR A 54 1.41 -4.70 -7.35
N ARG A 55 0.87 -4.33 -8.52
CA ARG A 55 0.43 -5.29 -9.52
C ARG A 55 1.60 -6.13 -10.05
N ALA A 56 2.74 -5.52 -10.34
CA ALA A 56 3.93 -6.24 -10.78
C ALA A 56 4.44 -7.22 -9.72
N ALA A 57 4.54 -6.80 -8.45
CA ALA A 57 4.94 -7.66 -7.34
C ALA A 57 3.93 -8.80 -7.12
N TYR A 58 2.64 -8.53 -7.27
CA TYR A 58 1.58 -9.54 -7.16
C TYR A 58 1.65 -10.57 -8.30
N ASP A 59 1.91 -10.13 -9.53
CA ASP A 59 2.08 -11.02 -10.68
C ASP A 59 3.35 -11.89 -10.49
N GLN A 60 4.47 -11.30 -10.04
CA GLN A 60 5.69 -12.04 -9.68
C GLN A 60 5.44 -13.07 -8.58
N LEU A 61 4.69 -12.71 -7.55
CA LEU A 61 4.31 -13.62 -6.46
C LEU A 61 3.52 -14.83 -6.99
N ASN A 62 2.61 -14.61 -7.93
CA ASN A 62 1.83 -15.67 -8.55
C ASN A 62 2.70 -16.56 -9.44
N ASP A 63 3.61 -15.97 -10.20
CA ASP A 63 4.57 -16.72 -11.03
C ASP A 63 5.50 -17.58 -10.15
N ALA A 64 6.01 -17.04 -9.04
CA ALA A 64 6.82 -17.79 -8.08
C ALA A 64 6.02 -18.93 -7.42
N LYS A 65 4.75 -18.69 -7.07
CA LYS A 65 3.85 -19.75 -6.57
C LYS A 65 3.58 -20.83 -7.62
N ALA A 66 3.44 -20.45 -8.89
CA ALA A 66 3.29 -21.42 -9.98
C ALA A 66 4.57 -22.25 -10.17
N MET A 67 5.75 -21.64 -10.04
CA MET A 67 7.04 -22.35 -10.08
C MET A 67 7.16 -23.40 -8.96
N LEU A 68 6.58 -23.16 -7.76
CA LEU A 68 6.55 -24.18 -6.70
C LEU A 68 5.72 -25.42 -7.04
N GLU A 69 4.78 -25.33 -7.99
CA GLU A 69 3.99 -26.48 -8.44
C GLU A 69 4.77 -27.36 -9.43
N GLU A 70 5.87 -26.85 -10.00
CA GLU A 70 6.75 -27.62 -10.87
C GLU A 70 7.66 -28.57 -10.07
N LYS A 71 8.25 -29.54 -10.78
CA LYS A 71 9.21 -30.49 -10.20
C LYS A 71 10.57 -29.81 -10.01
N LEU A 72 10.70 -29.09 -8.91
CA LEU A 72 11.96 -28.50 -8.44
C LEU A 72 12.70 -29.48 -7.53
N ASP A 73 14.03 -29.39 -7.51
CA ASP A 73 14.84 -30.02 -6.47
C ASP A 73 14.67 -29.29 -5.12
N ALA A 74 15.20 -29.88 -4.04
CA ALA A 74 14.98 -29.35 -2.69
C ALA A 74 15.62 -27.97 -2.47
N GLU A 75 16.79 -27.73 -3.07
CA GLU A 75 17.54 -26.47 -2.95
C GLU A 75 16.80 -25.34 -3.67
N MET A 76 16.34 -25.59 -4.90
CA MET A 76 15.57 -24.64 -5.69
C MET A 76 14.20 -24.36 -5.10
N ARG A 77 13.55 -25.37 -4.50
CA ARG A 77 12.28 -25.19 -3.81
C ARG A 77 12.38 -24.28 -2.59
N ASP A 78 13.46 -24.37 -1.82
CA ASP A 78 13.64 -23.51 -0.65
C ASP A 78 13.97 -22.07 -1.05
N MET A 79 14.77 -21.86 -2.11
CA MET A 79 14.97 -20.51 -2.70
C MET A 79 13.66 -19.86 -3.13
N VAL A 80 12.80 -20.59 -3.86
CA VAL A 80 11.51 -20.04 -4.33
C VAL A 80 10.56 -19.73 -3.17
N LYS A 81 10.61 -20.49 -2.06
CA LYS A 81 9.81 -20.16 -0.86
C LYS A 81 10.27 -18.88 -0.20
N GLU A 82 11.58 -18.64 -0.10
CA GLU A 82 12.13 -17.39 0.41
C GLU A 82 11.69 -16.22 -0.47
N GLU A 83 11.80 -16.35 -1.79
CA GLU A 83 11.34 -15.35 -2.76
C GLU A 83 9.83 -15.06 -2.63
N ILE A 84 9.00 -16.08 -2.44
CA ILE A 84 7.56 -15.90 -2.17
C ILE A 84 7.32 -15.14 -0.87
N SER A 85 8.12 -15.40 0.17
CA SER A 85 8.00 -14.68 1.45
C SER A 85 8.32 -13.20 1.26
N GLU A 86 9.43 -12.90 0.60
CA GLU A 86 9.85 -11.52 0.30
C GLU A 86 8.83 -10.78 -0.56
N LEU A 87 8.35 -11.42 -1.64
CA LEU A 87 7.32 -10.84 -2.51
C LEU A 87 5.99 -10.65 -1.77
N THR A 88 5.65 -11.53 -0.83
CA THR A 88 4.44 -11.37 -0.02
C THR A 88 4.56 -10.14 0.88
N GLU A 89 5.67 -9.98 1.61
CA GLU A 89 5.93 -8.80 2.43
C GLU A 89 5.94 -7.50 1.61
N GLU A 90 6.53 -7.53 0.42
CA GLU A 90 6.54 -6.40 -0.51
C GLU A 90 5.12 -6.04 -0.97
N THR A 91 4.31 -7.03 -1.36
CA THR A 91 2.92 -6.79 -1.76
C THR A 91 2.07 -6.23 -0.63
N GLU A 92 2.28 -6.69 0.61
CA GLU A 92 1.58 -6.16 1.79
C GLU A 92 1.97 -4.71 2.07
N ARG A 93 3.27 -4.39 1.99
CA ARG A 93 3.77 -3.02 2.16
C ARG A 93 3.17 -2.06 1.14
N LEU A 94 3.18 -2.46 -0.13
CA LEU A 94 2.59 -1.68 -1.23
C LEU A 94 1.07 -1.54 -1.09
N GLU A 95 0.37 -2.58 -0.60
CA GLU A 95 -1.07 -2.49 -0.33
C GLU A 95 -1.38 -1.46 0.76
N ASP A 96 -0.59 -1.42 1.84
CA ASP A 96 -0.76 -0.44 2.91
C ASP A 96 -0.43 0.98 2.47
N GLU A 97 0.61 1.16 1.66
CA GLU A 97 0.92 2.43 1.03
C GLU A 97 -0.23 2.93 0.14
N LEU A 98 -0.82 2.04 -0.67
CA LEU A 98 -2.00 2.36 -1.48
C LEU A 98 -3.21 2.74 -0.63
N LYS A 99 -3.43 2.07 0.51
CA LYS A 99 -4.51 2.44 1.44
C LYS A 99 -4.31 3.87 1.95
N ILE A 100 -3.08 4.26 2.26
CA ILE A 100 -2.76 5.62 2.73
C ILE A 100 -3.00 6.64 1.61
N LEU A 101 -2.53 6.37 0.39
CA LEU A 101 -2.71 7.26 -0.77
C LEU A 101 -4.19 7.44 -1.17
N LEU A 102 -5.02 6.41 -0.96
CA LEU A 102 -6.45 6.46 -1.22
C LEU A 102 -7.27 7.21 -0.17
N ILE A 103 -6.68 7.53 0.99
CA ILE A 103 -7.35 8.35 1.99
C ILE A 103 -7.35 9.78 1.44
N PRO A 104 -8.54 10.39 1.18
CA PRO A 104 -8.59 11.78 0.79
C PRO A 104 -7.92 12.60 1.87
N LYS A 105 -6.89 13.38 1.53
CA LYS A 105 -6.13 14.20 2.48
C LYS A 105 -7.11 15.01 3.33
N ASP A 106 -7.38 14.57 4.55
CA ASP A 106 -8.19 15.33 5.49
C ASP A 106 -7.33 16.52 5.91
N PRO A 107 -7.80 17.78 5.78
CA PRO A 107 -7.09 18.92 6.34
C PRO A 107 -6.80 18.81 7.85
N ASN A 108 -7.38 17.83 8.57
CA ASN A 108 -7.15 17.55 9.98
C ASN A 108 -6.25 16.35 10.30
N ASP A 109 -5.72 15.60 9.32
CA ASP A 109 -4.94 14.37 9.56
C ASP A 109 -3.59 14.58 10.26
N ASN A 110 -3.17 15.84 10.47
CA ASN A 110 -1.97 16.19 11.25
C ASN A 110 -2.18 16.15 12.77
N LYS A 111 -3.32 15.66 13.29
CA LYS A 111 -3.54 15.52 14.73
C LYS A 111 -3.17 14.11 15.17
N ASN A 112 -1.99 13.98 15.77
CA ASN A 112 -1.53 12.79 16.48
C ASN A 112 -2.69 12.13 17.25
N VAL A 113 -3.16 10.99 16.77
CA VAL A 113 -4.14 10.17 17.49
C VAL A 113 -3.39 9.47 18.60
N ILE A 114 -3.46 10.03 19.81
CA ILE A 114 -3.05 9.33 21.03
C ILE A 114 -4.10 8.24 21.28
N VAL A 115 -3.77 7.00 20.95
CA VAL A 115 -4.57 5.84 21.32
C VAL A 115 -4.32 5.58 22.82
N GLU A 116 -5.16 6.15 23.68
CA GLU A 116 -5.25 5.68 25.07
C GLU A 116 -5.91 4.29 25.07
N VAL A 117 -5.11 3.25 25.27
CA VAL A 117 -5.62 1.92 25.64
C VAL A 117 -6.12 2.02 27.08
N ARG A 118 -7.37 2.45 27.26
CA ARG A 118 -8.05 2.33 28.55
C ARG A 118 -8.49 0.88 28.71
N GLY A 119 -7.78 0.15 29.57
CA GLY A 119 -8.21 -1.16 30.03
C GLY A 119 -9.60 -1.04 30.66
N ALA A 120 -10.61 -1.57 29.98
CA ALA A 120 -11.93 -1.76 30.57
C ALA A 120 -11.78 -2.78 31.71
N ALA A 121 -12.17 -2.39 32.92
CA ALA A 121 -12.23 -3.27 34.07
C ALA A 121 -13.22 -4.42 33.80
N GLY A 122 -12.74 -5.66 33.90
CA GLY A 122 -13.59 -6.85 33.84
C GLY A 122 -12.80 -8.16 33.83
N GLY A 123 -12.47 -8.67 35.01
CA GLY A 123 -12.06 -10.06 35.21
C GLY A 123 -10.66 -10.21 35.80
N GLU A 124 -10.60 -10.48 37.10
CA GLU A 124 -9.47 -11.17 37.75
C GLU A 124 -9.00 -12.32 36.85
N GLU A 125 -7.68 -12.51 36.69
CA GLU A 125 -6.93 -13.56 35.93
C GLU A 125 -5.83 -12.98 34.98
N ALA A 126 -5.56 -11.67 34.99
CA ALA A 126 -4.46 -11.05 34.21
C ALA A 126 -3.17 -10.73 35.03
N ALA A 127 -2.92 -11.44 36.14
CA ALA A 127 -1.84 -11.11 37.08
C ALA A 127 -0.54 -11.89 36.91
N LEU A 128 -0.38 -12.71 35.85
CA LEU A 128 0.71 -13.68 35.85
C LEU A 128 1.46 -13.83 34.52
N PHE A 129 1.85 -12.75 33.82
CA PHE A 129 3.00 -12.88 32.91
C PHE A 129 3.78 -11.57 32.66
N CYS A 130 3.72 -10.61 33.60
CA CYS A 130 4.57 -9.42 33.57
C CYS A 130 5.67 -9.53 34.64
N ARG A 131 6.69 -10.36 34.40
CA ARG A 131 7.91 -10.35 35.24
C ARG A 131 9.17 -10.77 34.48
N LYS A 132 9.64 -9.89 33.60
CA LYS A 132 11.09 -9.66 33.51
C LYS A 132 11.38 -8.23 33.03
N PRO A 133 12.03 -7.38 33.85
CA PRO A 133 12.29 -5.98 33.50
C PRO A 133 13.50 -5.88 32.54
N LEU A 134 13.35 -5.17 31.43
CA LEU A 134 14.48 -4.60 30.68
C LEU A 134 14.76 -3.19 31.23
N PRO A 135 16.03 -2.82 31.46
CA PRO A 135 16.40 -1.78 32.43
C PRO A 135 16.40 -0.33 31.88
N HIS A 136 15.55 0.03 30.90
CA HIS A 136 15.71 1.35 30.27
C HIS A 136 14.46 2.12 29.82
N VAL A 137 13.29 1.85 30.39
CA VAL A 137 12.17 2.78 30.21
C VAL A 137 11.72 3.28 31.58
N GLN A 138 12.14 4.50 31.88
CA GLN A 138 11.71 5.27 33.03
C GLN A 138 10.24 5.66 32.82
N SER A 139 9.34 4.78 33.25
CA SER A 139 7.93 5.10 33.46
C SER A 139 7.86 6.09 34.63
N LEU A 140 7.63 7.37 34.36
CA LEU A 140 6.98 8.21 35.35
C LEU A 140 5.47 8.00 35.22
N CYS A 141 4.85 7.74 36.38
CA CYS A 141 3.42 7.75 36.59
C CYS A 141 2.74 9.04 36.13
#